data_AF-A0A0F9PJS1-F1
#
_entry.id   AF-A0A0F9PJS1-F1
#
_cell.length_a   1.000
_cell.length_b   1.000
_cell.length_c   1.000
_cell.angle_alpha   90.00
_cell.angle_beta   90.00
_cell.angle_gamma   90.00
#
_symmetry.space_group_name_H-M   'P 1'
#
loop_
_entity.id
_entity.type
_entity.pdbx_description
1 polymer ?
#
loop_
_entity_poly.entity_id
_entity_poly.type
_entity_poly.pdbx_seq_one_letter_code
_entity_poly.pdbx_strand_id
1 'polypeptide(L)' 'MFCPNCGIELKEPNQAFCMKCGSEVGAPLETPQLRTERPRQVSTNTSQSPSESTSLPISQ' A
#
# COMPACT_ATOMS: atom_id res chain seq x y z
N MET A 1 16.60 11.24 -14.44
CA MET A 1 15.38 11.86 -15.02
C MET A 1 14.72 12.72 -13.96
N PHE A 2 13.95 13.75 -14.29
CA PHE A 2 13.35 14.64 -13.28
C PHE A 2 11.87 14.34 -13.06
N CYS A 3 11.41 14.46 -11.81
CA CYS A 3 10.00 14.33 -11.47
C CYS A 3 9.19 15.47 -12.10
N PRO A 4 8.11 15.19 -12.86
CA PRO A 4 7.31 16.24 -13.49
C PRO A 4 6.49 17.06 -12.48
N ASN A 5 6.29 16.57 -11.26
CA ASN A 5 5.52 17.26 -10.23
C ASN A 5 6.36 18.23 -9.40
N CYS A 6 7.54 17.81 -8.96
CA CYS A 6 8.39 18.62 -8.06
C CYS A 6 9.76 19.00 -8.64
N GLY A 7 10.12 18.49 -9.83
CA GLY A 7 11.37 18.81 -10.51
C GLY A 7 12.62 18.18 -9.90
N ILE A 8 12.50 17.25 -8.94
CA ILE A 8 13.68 16.59 -8.35
C ILE A 8 14.25 15.51 -9.27
N GLU A 9 15.56 15.29 -9.19
CA GLU A 9 16.22 14.17 -9.86
C GLU A 9 15.78 12.83 -9.26
N LEU A 10 15.19 11.99 -10.09
CA LEU A 10 14.88 10.59 -9.83
C LEU A 10 16.13 9.75 -10.11
N LYS A 11 16.55 8.97 -9.11
CA LYS A 11 17.77 8.16 -9.15
C LYS A 11 17.62 6.95 -10.07
N GLU A 12 16.41 6.38 -10.14
CA GLU A 12 16.13 5.20 -10.94
C GLU A 12 15.00 5.47 -11.94
N PRO A 13 15.11 4.98 -13.19
CA PRO A 13 14.09 5.19 -14.21
C PRO A 13 12.80 4.37 -14.00
N ASN A 14 12.85 3.29 -13.22
CA ASN A 14 11.71 2.40 -12.93
C ASN A 14 11.06 2.69 -11.56
N GLN A 15 11.30 3.85 -10.95
CA GLN A 15 10.64 4.20 -9.71
C GLN A 15 9.14 4.35 -9.94
N ALA A 16 8.32 3.61 -9.20
CA ALA A 16 6.87 3.78 -9.23
C ALA A 16 6.45 5.17 -8.70
N PHE A 17 7.14 5.65 -7.66
CA PHE A 17 6.81 6.90 -6.96
C PHE A 17 8.05 7.75 -6.67
N CYS A 18 7.86 9.07 -6.63
CA CYS A 18 8.88 10.02 -6.23
C CYS A 18 9.07 9.99 -4.71
N MET A 19 10.27 9.62 -4.23
CA MET A 19 10.57 9.64 -2.78
C MET A 19 10.52 11.03 -2.14
N LYS A 20 10.48 12.12 -2.93
CA LYS A 20 10.46 13.50 -2.39
C LYS A 20 9.06 14.04 -2.16
N CYS A 21 8.15 13.86 -3.14
CA CYS A 21 6.81 14.42 -3.09
C CYS A 21 5.71 13.36 -3.06
N GLY A 22 6.04 12.08 -3.26
CA GLY A 22 5.09 10.98 -3.30
C GLY A 22 4.33 10.82 -4.63
N SER A 23 4.56 11.67 -5.63
CA SER A 23 3.88 11.56 -6.92
C SER A 23 4.29 10.31 -7.69
N GLU A 24 3.34 9.69 -8.39
CA GLU A 24 3.58 8.54 -9.26
C GLU A 24 4.40 8.97 -10.48
N VAL A 25 5.52 8.28 -10.73
CA VAL A 25 6.47 8.62 -11.81
C VAL A 25 6.82 7.41 -12.69
N GLY A 26 6.44 6.20 -12.27
CA GLY A 26 6.63 4.98 -13.04
C GLY A 26 5.31 4.53 -13.63
N ALA A 27 5.22 4.47 -14.96
CA ALA A 27 4.15 3.76 -15.63
C ALA A 27 4.45 2.26 -15.50
N PRO A 28 3.57 1.45 -14.87
CA PRO A 28 3.71 0.02 -14.98
C PRO A 28 3.55 -0.34 -16.45
N LEU A 29 4.53 -1.02 -17.04
CA LEU A 29 4.31 -1.82 -18.26
C LEU A 29 3.45 -3.04 -17.92
N GLU A 30 2.41 -2.87 -17.11
CA GLU A 30 1.37 -3.86 -16.98
C GLU A 30 0.48 -3.67 -18.21
N THR A 31 0.83 -4.46 -19.24
CA THR A 31 -0.11 -4.87 -20.28
C THR A 31 -1.50 -5.01 -19.65
N PRO A 32 -2.56 -4.43 -20.24
CA PRO A 32 -3.91 -4.53 -19.68
C PRO A 32 -4.26 -6.00 -19.52
N GLN A 33 -4.12 -6.53 -18.31
CA GLN A 33 -4.73 -7.78 -17.92
C GLN A 33 -6.21 -7.47 -17.81
N LEU A 34 -6.86 -7.56 -18.97
CA LEU A 34 -8.24 -7.94 -19.13
C LEU A 34 -8.45 -9.24 -18.34
N ARG A 35 -8.55 -9.13 -17.02
CA ARG A 35 -9.07 -10.16 -16.15
C ARG A 35 -10.18 -9.54 -15.34
N THR A 36 -11.39 -9.82 -15.82
CA THR A 36 -12.66 -9.82 -15.12
C THR A 36 -12.52 -10.21 -13.66
N GLU A 37 -12.18 -9.26 -12.79
CA GLU A 37 -12.43 -9.37 -11.36
C GLU A 37 -13.84 -8.79 -11.15
N ARG A 38 -14.84 -9.65 -11.34
CA ARG A 38 -16.21 -9.48 -10.86
C ARG A 38 -16.16 -8.91 -9.43
N PRO A 39 -16.90 -7.83 -9.09
CA PRO A 39 -16.92 -7.34 -7.71
C PRO A 39 -17.52 -8.42 -6.83
N ARG A 40 -16.67 -9.16 -6.11
CA ARG A 40 -17.09 -10.20 -5.19
C ARG A 40 -16.69 -9.80 -3.78
N GLN A 41 -17.49 -8.86 -3.29
CA GLN A 41 -18.07 -8.82 -1.95
C GLN A 41 -17.08 -8.95 -0.79
N VAL A 42 -16.93 -7.83 -0.08
CA VAL A 42 -16.71 -7.76 1.37
C VAL A 42 -17.47 -8.90 2.03
N SER A 43 -16.75 -9.97 2.34
CA SER A 43 -17.25 -11.07 3.15
C SER A 43 -16.68 -10.86 4.53
N THR A 44 -17.45 -10.15 5.34
CA THR A 44 -17.31 -10.07 6.79
C THR A 44 -17.31 -11.47 7.39
N ASN A 45 -16.12 -11.98 7.75
CA ASN A 45 -15.88 -12.80 8.93
C ASN A 45 -14.42 -13.26 8.92
N THR A 46 -13.67 -12.92 9.96
CA THR A 46 -12.99 -13.91 10.80
C THR A 46 -12.23 -13.16 11.89
N SER A 47 -12.76 -13.30 13.09
CA SER A 47 -12.16 -12.99 14.38
C SER A 47 -10.69 -13.40 14.42
N GLN A 48 -9.80 -12.44 14.58
CA GLN A 48 -8.48 -12.68 15.19
C GLN A 48 -8.26 -11.65 16.29
N SER A 49 -8.59 -12.11 17.48
CA SER A 49 -8.16 -11.56 18.76
C SER A 49 -6.62 -11.54 18.81
N PRO A 50 -5.95 -10.43 19.11
CA PRO A 50 -4.60 -10.49 19.63
C PRO A 50 -4.68 -10.89 21.10
N SER A 51 -4.34 -12.15 21.37
CA SER A 51 -4.04 -12.65 22.71
C SER A 51 -2.80 -11.93 23.26
N GLU A 52 -2.98 -11.00 24.19
CA GLU A 52 -2.10 -10.85 25.37
C GLU A 52 -2.65 -9.78 26.30
N SER A 53 -3.23 -10.20 27.42
CA SER A 53 -3.39 -9.38 28.63
C SER A 53 -3.46 -10.31 29.83
N THR A 54 -2.32 -10.92 30.13
CA THR A 54 -2.07 -11.48 31.46
C THR A 54 -1.16 -10.51 32.19
N SER A 55 -1.71 -9.76 33.16
CA SER A 55 -1.05 -9.15 34.35
C SER A 55 -2.03 -8.11 34.93
N LEU A 56 -2.56 -8.08 36.14
CA LEU A 56 -2.55 -8.84 37.40
C LEU A 56 -3.84 -8.41 38.17
N PRO A 57 -4.43 -9.21 39.09
CA PRO A 57 -5.51 -8.74 39.95
C PRO A 57 -4.94 -7.93 41.13
N ILE A 58 -5.38 -6.68 41.31
CA ILE A 58 -5.16 -5.90 42.52
C ILE A 58 -6.53 -5.63 43.15
N SER A 59 -6.74 -6.24 44.32
CA SER A 59 -7.82 -5.93 45.25
C SER A 59 -7.81 -4.45 45.65
N GLN A 60 -8.99 -3.84 45.72
CA GLN A 60 -9.34 -2.73 46.61
C GLN A 60 -10.78 -2.93 47.07
#